data_AF-A0AAW1UTN0-F1
#
_entry.id   AF-A0AAW1UTN0-F1
#
_cell.length_a   1.000
_cell.length_b   1.000
_cell.length_c   1.000
_cell.angle_alpha   90.00
_cell.angle_beta   90.00
_cell.angle_gamma   90.00
#
_symmetry.space_group_name_H-M   'P 1'
#
loop_
_entity.id
_entity.type
_entity.pdbx_description
1 polymer ?
#
loop_
_entity_poly.entity_id
_entity_poly.type
_entity_poly.pdbx_seq_one_letter_code
_entity_poly.pdbx_strand_id
1 'polypeptide(L)'
;FSAIPKPLPDPAILNIISTKDKANFDSYYAFILREVIEGKLITPIQKVNDELEKILNYNVPAGRKLRPYLMIATYKFFSAREVPSPEKLKLMNILAWFIELINAAFVIQDDLTDNSETRRGKPTWFKYVGTKAQNDSLFRAFEEIFLQS
;
A
#
# COMPACT_ATOMS: atom_id res chain seq x y z
N PHE A 1 -31.24 25.53 -1.05
CA PHE A 1 -30.12 24.56 -1.06
C PHE A 1 -29.64 24.37 -2.50
N SER A 2 -28.75 25.22 -3.00
CA SER A 2 -28.13 25.02 -4.32
C SER A 2 -26.70 25.56 -4.31
N ALA A 3 -25.78 24.81 -3.71
CA ALA A 3 -24.38 24.97 -4.04
C ALA A 3 -24.10 24.00 -5.19
N ILE A 4 -23.92 24.54 -6.40
CA ILE A 4 -23.36 23.80 -7.53
C ILE A 4 -21.99 23.29 -7.04
N PRO A 5 -21.70 21.96 -7.05
CA PRO A 5 -20.39 21.48 -6.66
C PRO A 5 -19.37 22.13 -7.58
N LYS A 6 -18.33 22.77 -7.00
CA LYS A 6 -17.24 23.36 -7.78
C LYS A 6 -16.70 22.32 -8.76
N PRO A 7 -16.35 22.72 -10.00
CA PRO A 7 -15.81 21.79 -10.98
C PRO A 7 -14.63 21.04 -10.38
N LEU A 8 -14.59 19.73 -10.65
CA LEU A 8 -13.46 18.87 -10.25
C LEU A 8 -12.16 19.51 -10.76
N PRO A 9 -11.14 19.68 -9.90
CA PRO A 9 -9.88 20.28 -10.32
C PRO A 9 -9.20 19.42 -11.38
N ASP A 10 -8.45 20.11 -12.24
CA ASP A 10 -7.66 19.55 -13.34
C ASP A 10 -6.89 18.28 -12.91
N PRO A 11 -6.82 17.21 -13.73
CA PRO A 11 -6.06 15.97 -13.47
C PRO A 11 -4.59 16.15 -13.02
N ALA A 12 -4.06 17.38 -13.02
CA ALA A 12 -2.87 17.80 -12.29
C ALA A 12 -2.90 17.61 -10.76
N ILE A 13 -3.83 16.84 -10.18
CA ILE A 13 -3.85 16.44 -8.75
C ILE A 13 -2.49 15.83 -8.31
N LEU A 14 -1.75 15.23 -9.24
CA LEU A 14 -0.40 14.73 -9.00
C LEU A 14 0.66 15.83 -8.79
N ASN A 15 0.45 17.03 -9.33
CA ASN A 15 1.31 18.20 -9.11
C ASN A 15 1.04 18.87 -7.74
N ILE A 16 -0.04 18.48 -7.04
CA ILE A 16 -0.33 18.95 -5.68
C ILE A 16 0.64 18.35 -4.65
N ILE A 17 1.19 17.16 -4.95
CA ILE A 17 2.14 16.49 -4.06
C ILE A 17 3.55 16.98 -4.34
N SER A 18 4.13 17.69 -3.37
CA SER A 18 5.50 18.17 -3.45
C SER A 18 6.51 17.02 -3.39
N THR A 19 7.71 17.22 -3.90
CA THR A 19 8.83 16.26 -3.75
C THR A 19 9.11 15.94 -2.28
N LYS A 20 8.93 16.92 -1.39
CA LYS A 20 9.06 16.75 0.07
C LYS A 20 8.02 15.76 0.61
N ASP A 21 6.78 15.84 0.13
CA ASP A 21 5.72 14.92 0.56
C ASP A 21 5.97 13.49 0.10
N LYS A 22 6.49 13.31 -1.13
CA LYS A 22 6.89 11.99 -1.64
C LYS A 22 8.01 11.39 -0.79
N ALA A 23 9.04 12.18 -0.51
CA ALA A 23 10.15 11.75 0.34
C ALA A 23 9.69 11.44 1.78
N ASN A 24 8.80 12.25 2.34
CA ASN A 24 8.22 12.01 3.66
C ASN A 24 7.43 10.70 3.67
N PHE A 25 6.55 10.47 2.69
CA PHE A 25 5.85 9.20 2.52
C PHE A 25 6.82 8.02 2.43
N ASP A 26 7.82 8.10 1.56
CA ASP A 26 8.81 7.04 1.36
C ASP A 26 9.60 6.72 2.65
N SER A 27 9.86 7.70 3.50
CA SER A 27 10.57 7.51 4.78
C SER A 27 9.83 6.62 5.78
N TYR A 28 8.50 6.50 5.67
CA TYR A 28 7.70 5.66 6.56
C TYR A 28 7.71 4.18 6.16
N TYR A 29 8.25 3.80 4.99
CA TYR A 29 8.19 2.41 4.55
C TYR A 29 8.88 1.46 5.55
N ALA A 30 10.08 1.81 6.03
CA ALA A 30 10.81 1.00 7.00
C ALA A 30 10.04 0.87 8.33
N PHE A 31 9.37 1.94 8.75
CA PHE A 31 8.49 1.90 9.91
C PHE A 31 7.30 0.96 9.69
N ILE A 32 6.63 1.03 8.53
CA ILE A 32 5.51 0.16 8.20
C ILE A 32 5.93 -1.31 8.12
N LEU A 33 7.04 -1.59 7.45
CA LEU A 33 7.60 -2.93 7.35
C LEU A 33 7.83 -3.51 8.74
N ARG A 34 8.44 -2.72 9.63
CA ARG A 34 8.64 -3.07 11.02
C ARG A 34 7.33 -3.31 11.76
N GLU A 35 6.37 -2.40 11.71
CA GLU A 35 5.09 -2.58 12.43
C GLU A 35 4.27 -3.76 11.90
N VAL A 36 4.32 -4.04 10.59
CA VAL A 36 3.63 -5.19 9.99
C VAL A 36 4.29 -6.51 10.38
N ILE A 37 5.63 -6.55 10.41
CA ILE A 37 6.42 -7.73 10.78
C ILE A 37 6.42 -7.97 12.30
N GLU A 38 6.68 -6.94 13.09
CA GLU A 38 6.79 -7.00 14.55
C GLU A 38 5.42 -6.99 15.24
N GLY A 39 4.40 -6.40 14.62
CA GLY A 39 3.11 -6.09 15.24
C GLY A 39 2.22 -7.29 15.60
N LYS A 40 2.72 -8.53 15.49
CA LYS A 40 1.92 -9.76 15.73
C LYS A 40 0.64 -9.83 14.90
N LEU A 41 0.50 -9.01 13.86
CA LEU A 41 -0.70 -8.92 13.02
C LEU A 41 -0.92 -10.20 12.20
N ILE A 42 0.13 -11.02 12.01
CA ILE A 42 0.07 -12.22 11.18
C ILE A 42 0.46 -13.47 11.99
N THR A 43 1.71 -13.64 12.47
CA THR A 43 2.05 -14.77 13.37
C THR A 43 3.27 -14.49 14.27
N PRO A 44 3.47 -15.22 15.39
CA PRO A 44 4.71 -15.17 16.20
C PRO A 44 5.91 -15.90 15.57
N ILE A 45 5.78 -16.43 14.35
CA ILE A 45 6.75 -17.36 13.77
C ILE A 45 7.81 -16.59 12.97
N GLN A 46 9.06 -16.57 13.41
CA GLN A 46 10.15 -15.83 12.76
C GLN A 46 10.30 -16.14 11.25
N LYS A 47 10.11 -17.41 10.85
CA LYS A 47 10.18 -17.80 9.44
C LYS A 47 9.10 -17.12 8.58
N VAL A 48 7.90 -16.94 9.13
CA VAL A 48 6.78 -16.25 8.47
C VAL A 48 7.10 -14.77 8.27
N ASN A 49 7.79 -14.16 9.24
CA ASN A 49 8.23 -12.78 9.18
C ASN A 49 9.27 -12.53 8.07
N ASP A 50 10.26 -13.42 7.95
CA ASP A 50 11.28 -13.34 6.89
C ASP A 50 10.67 -13.52 5.48
N GLU A 51 9.65 -14.37 5.36
CA GLU A 51 8.90 -14.57 4.10
C GLU A 51 8.04 -13.34 3.78
N LEU A 52 7.36 -12.78 4.78
CA LEU A 52 6.55 -11.57 4.63
C LEU A 52 7.40 -10.38 4.18
N GLU A 53 8.59 -10.18 4.77
CA GLU A 53 9.51 -9.12 4.36
C GLU A 53 9.88 -9.22 2.88
N LYS A 54 10.17 -10.44 2.40
CA LYS A 54 10.50 -10.69 0.98
C LYS A 54 9.32 -10.36 0.08
N ILE A 55 8.12 -10.81 0.43
CA ILE A 55 6.90 -10.55 -0.35
C ILE A 55 6.64 -9.04 -0.45
N LEU A 56 6.71 -8.33 0.69
CA LEU A 56 6.47 -6.89 0.75
C LEU A 56 7.50 -6.12 -0.07
N ASN A 57 8.79 -6.40 0.12
CA ASN A 57 9.86 -5.74 -0.64
C ASN A 57 9.80 -6.02 -2.14
N TYR A 58 9.28 -7.19 -2.55
CA TYR A 58 9.11 -7.52 -3.96
C TYR A 58 7.94 -6.76 -4.61
N ASN A 59 6.81 -6.67 -3.92
CA ASN A 59 5.54 -6.23 -4.51
C ASN A 59 5.17 -4.76 -4.22
N VAL A 60 5.52 -4.26 -3.03
CA VAL A 60 4.98 -3.00 -2.47
C VAL A 60 5.70 -1.74 -2.95
N PRO A 61 7.05 -1.64 -2.94
CA PRO A 61 7.74 -0.42 -3.36
C PRO A 61 7.62 -0.11 -4.86
N ALA A 62 7.03 -1.04 -5.64
CA ALA A 62 7.00 -0.95 -7.08
C ALA A 62 5.88 -0.03 -7.61
N GLY A 63 6.06 0.49 -8.83
CA GLY A 63 5.05 1.27 -9.54
C GLY A 63 5.06 2.78 -9.26
N ARG A 64 3.99 3.47 -9.70
CA ARG A 64 3.90 4.95 -9.69
C ARG A 64 3.34 5.54 -8.39
N LYS A 65 2.96 4.71 -7.40
CA LYS A 65 2.39 5.13 -6.10
C LYS A 65 1.23 6.13 -6.22
N LEU A 66 0.40 5.96 -7.26
CA LEU A 66 -0.69 6.89 -7.55
C LEU A 66 -1.76 6.91 -6.45
N ARG A 67 -2.10 5.74 -5.91
CA ARG A 67 -3.14 5.57 -4.87
C ARG A 67 -2.78 6.29 -3.56
N PRO A 68 -1.60 6.09 -2.96
CA PRO A 68 -1.21 6.77 -1.73
C PRO A 68 -1.07 8.27 -1.98
N TYR A 69 -0.50 8.70 -3.12
CA TYR A 69 -0.40 10.12 -3.42
C TYR A 69 -1.77 10.78 -3.60
N LEU A 70 -2.73 10.10 -4.22
CA LEU A 70 -4.08 10.63 -4.32
C LEU A 70 -4.74 10.77 -2.94
N MET A 71 -4.54 9.81 -2.03
CA MET A 71 -5.03 9.91 -0.66
C MET A 71 -4.43 11.12 0.06
N ILE A 72 -3.10 11.29 0.02
CA ILE A 72 -2.40 12.39 0.68
C ILE A 72 -2.86 13.74 0.11
N ALA A 73 -2.97 13.85 -1.22
CA ALA A 73 -3.42 15.08 -1.88
C ALA A 73 -4.87 15.42 -1.49
N THR A 74 -5.74 14.41 -1.48
CA THR A 74 -7.16 14.55 -1.09
C THR A 74 -7.28 14.99 0.36
N TYR A 75 -6.52 14.38 1.27
CA TYR A 75 -6.50 14.76 2.68
C TYR A 75 -6.09 16.24 2.85
N LYS A 76 -5.02 16.68 2.18
CA LYS A 76 -4.57 18.07 2.24
C LYS A 76 -5.59 19.04 1.64
N PHE A 77 -6.23 18.66 0.53
CA PHE A 77 -7.24 19.47 -0.13
C PHE A 77 -8.45 19.72 0.77
N PHE A 78 -8.95 18.68 1.45
CA PHE A 78 -10.07 18.84 2.38
C PHE A 78 -9.67 19.46 3.72
N SER A 79 -8.38 19.38 4.08
CA SER A 79 -7.83 20.03 5.28
C SER A 79 -7.50 21.51 5.08
N ALA A 80 -7.83 22.12 3.94
CA ALA A 80 -7.35 23.44 3.48
C ALA A 80 -7.55 24.66 4.41
N ARG A 81 -8.10 24.50 5.62
CA ARG A 81 -8.18 25.55 6.66
C ARG A 81 -7.28 25.29 7.86
N GLU A 82 -6.63 24.13 7.96
CA GLU A 82 -5.71 23.78 9.04
C GLU A 82 -4.42 23.19 8.44
N VAL A 83 -3.26 23.71 8.87
CA VAL A 83 -2.00 23.00 8.64
C VAL A 83 -2.07 21.71 9.46
N PRO A 84 -2.01 20.51 8.83
CA PRO A 84 -2.09 19.28 9.59
C PRO A 84 -0.95 19.19 10.60
N SER A 85 -1.26 18.80 11.83
CA SER A 85 -0.23 18.58 12.85
C SER A 85 0.76 17.49 12.38
N PRO A 86 2.00 17.48 12.89
CA PRO A 86 2.95 16.41 12.58
C PRO A 86 2.39 15.01 12.85
N GLU A 87 1.55 14.85 13.87
CA GLU A 87 0.85 13.60 14.19
C GLU A 87 -0.18 13.22 13.12
N LYS A 88 -1.03 14.17 12.69
CA LYS A 88 -2.00 13.93 11.59
C LYS A 88 -1.28 13.56 10.29
N LEU A 89 -0.14 14.20 9.99
CA LEU A 89 0.69 13.85 8.83
C LEU A 89 1.30 12.45 8.96
N LYS A 90 1.78 12.06 10.15
CA LYS A 90 2.27 10.71 10.40
C LYS A 90 1.17 9.68 10.15
N LEU A 91 0.00 9.85 10.76
CA LEU A 91 -1.14 8.94 10.58
C LEU A 91 -1.58 8.83 9.12
N MET A 92 -1.63 9.95 8.39
CA MET A 92 -1.96 9.96 6.98
C MET A 92 -0.93 9.19 6.14
N ASN A 93 0.37 9.30 6.41
CA ASN A 93 1.39 8.55 5.68
C ASN A 93 1.27 7.04 5.96
N ILE A 94 0.98 6.68 7.21
CA ILE A 94 0.73 5.29 7.60
C ILE A 94 -0.45 4.74 6.83
N LEU A 95 -1.59 5.44 6.84
CA LEU A 95 -2.79 5.02 6.11
C LEU A 95 -2.55 4.90 4.59
N ALA A 96 -1.79 5.84 4.01
CA ALA A 96 -1.42 5.79 2.60
C ALA A 96 -0.59 4.52 2.28
N TRP A 97 0.31 4.11 3.17
CA TRP A 97 1.04 2.85 3.03
C TRP A 97 0.12 1.63 3.14
N PHE A 98 -0.84 1.64 4.06
CA PHE A 98 -1.86 0.59 4.16
C PHE A 98 -2.63 0.40 2.85
N ILE A 99 -2.95 1.49 2.13
CA ILE A 99 -3.59 1.39 0.81
C ILE A 99 -2.69 0.67 -0.20
N GLU A 100 -1.38 0.94 -0.22
CA GLU A 100 -0.46 0.20 -1.10
C GLU A 100 -0.29 -1.26 -0.68
N LEU A 101 -0.29 -1.57 0.61
CA LEU A 101 -0.26 -2.95 1.11
C LEU A 101 -1.48 -3.74 0.63
N ILE A 102 -2.69 -3.17 0.80
CA ILE A 102 -3.94 -3.78 0.33
C ILE A 102 -3.91 -3.97 -1.19
N ASN A 103 -3.47 -2.95 -1.93
CA ASN A 103 -3.36 -3.05 -3.39
C ASN A 103 -2.34 -4.13 -3.81
N ALA A 104 -1.20 -4.26 -3.13
CA ALA A 104 -0.23 -5.30 -3.41
C ALA A 104 -0.81 -6.70 -3.19
N ALA A 105 -1.57 -6.90 -2.10
CA ALA A 105 -2.23 -8.17 -1.84
C ALA A 105 -3.24 -8.56 -2.94
N PHE A 106 -4.11 -7.62 -3.35
CA PHE A 106 -5.04 -7.87 -4.47
C PHE A 106 -4.31 -8.18 -5.78
N VAL A 107 -3.21 -7.49 -6.05
CA VAL A 107 -2.42 -7.73 -7.26
C VAL A 107 -1.76 -9.11 -7.26
N ILE A 108 -1.24 -9.56 -6.12
CA ILE A 108 -0.67 -10.90 -5.98
C ILE A 108 -1.76 -11.97 -6.19
N GLN A 109 -2.95 -11.74 -5.63
CA GLN A 109 -4.10 -12.62 -5.83
C GLN A 109 -4.52 -12.71 -7.30
N ASP A 110 -4.68 -11.56 -7.94
CA ASP A 110 -5.01 -11.41 -9.37
C ASP A 110 -4.00 -12.18 -10.24
N ASP A 111 -2.70 -11.99 -9.98
CA ASP A 111 -1.63 -12.69 -10.69
C ASP A 111 -1.73 -14.22 -10.54
N LEU A 112 -2.12 -14.72 -9.37
CA LEU A 112 -2.30 -16.14 -9.11
C LEU A 112 -3.54 -16.70 -9.83
N THR A 113 -4.68 -16.02 -9.69
CA THR A 113 -5.96 -16.43 -10.31
C THR A 113 -5.86 -16.45 -11.83
N ASP A 114 -5.19 -15.46 -12.41
CA ASP A 114 -5.04 -15.33 -13.87
C ASP A 114 -3.82 -16.09 -14.42
N ASN A 115 -3.03 -16.73 -13.55
CA ASN A 115 -1.76 -17.37 -13.90
C ASN A 115 -0.83 -16.42 -14.70
N SER A 116 -0.80 -15.15 -14.29
CA SER A 116 -0.05 -14.10 -14.98
C SER A 116 1.46 -14.36 -14.93
N GLU A 117 2.14 -14.15 -16.06
CA GLU A 117 3.59 -14.39 -16.19
C GLU A 117 4.43 -13.22 -15.67
N THR A 118 4.03 -11.98 -15.97
CA THR A 118 4.82 -10.79 -15.63
C THR A 118 3.96 -9.65 -15.09
N ARG A 119 4.54 -8.87 -14.18
CA ARG A 119 3.97 -7.62 -13.69
C ARG A 119 5.06 -6.57 -13.49
N ARG A 120 4.79 -5.35 -13.98
CA ARG A 120 5.72 -4.20 -13.87
C ARG A 120 7.14 -4.52 -14.40
N GLY A 121 7.22 -5.31 -15.47
CA GLY A 121 8.48 -5.71 -16.11
C GLY A 121 9.29 -6.77 -15.35
N LYS A 122 8.71 -7.42 -14.34
CA LYS A 122 9.32 -8.54 -13.59
C LYS A 122 8.39 -9.75 -13.61
N PRO A 123 8.88 -10.98 -13.38
CA PRO A 123 8.01 -12.12 -13.13
C PRO A 123 7.00 -11.82 -12.01
N THR A 124 5.81 -12.38 -12.08
CA THR A 124 4.86 -12.28 -10.95
C THR A 124 5.43 -13.02 -9.73
N TRP A 125 4.96 -12.66 -8.52
CA TRP A 125 5.44 -13.30 -7.30
C TRP A 125 5.27 -14.83 -7.37
N PHE A 126 4.12 -15.31 -7.83
CA PHE A 126 3.84 -16.73 -8.03
C PHE A 126 4.85 -17.42 -8.98
N LYS A 127 5.25 -16.77 -10.08
CA LYS A 127 6.26 -17.33 -10.99
C LYS A 127 7.66 -17.29 -10.39
N TYR A 128 7.95 -16.31 -9.54
CA TYR A 128 9.24 -16.20 -8.86
C TYR A 128 9.44 -17.27 -7.78
N VAL A 129 8.42 -17.58 -6.98
CA VAL A 129 8.52 -18.58 -5.89
C VAL A 129 7.97 -19.97 -6.24
N GLY A 130 7.28 -20.11 -7.38
CA GLY A 130 6.65 -21.34 -7.82
C GLY A 130 5.47 -21.76 -6.95
N THR A 131 5.29 -23.07 -6.76
CA THR A 131 4.17 -23.65 -5.99
C THR A 131 4.12 -23.23 -4.52
N LYS A 132 5.18 -22.61 -3.99
CA LYS A 132 5.22 -22.08 -2.62
C LYS A 132 4.29 -20.88 -2.40
N ALA A 133 3.95 -20.13 -3.46
CA ALA A 133 3.13 -18.93 -3.34
C ALA A 133 1.71 -19.20 -2.79
N GLN A 134 1.16 -20.40 -3.00
CA GLN A 134 -0.16 -20.78 -2.47
C GLN A 134 -0.16 -20.93 -0.94
N ASN A 135 1.00 -21.11 -0.31
CA ASN A 135 1.13 -21.29 1.14
C ASN A 135 1.69 -20.04 1.85
N ASP A 136 1.93 -18.95 1.12
CA ASP A 136 2.57 -17.76 1.69
C ASP A 136 1.68 -17.10 2.76
N SER A 137 2.34 -16.63 3.81
CA SER A 137 1.70 -16.02 4.98
C SER A 137 0.88 -14.77 4.64
N LEU A 138 1.28 -14.00 3.64
CA LEU A 138 0.50 -12.85 3.17
C LEU A 138 -0.83 -13.29 2.53
N PHE A 139 -0.82 -14.39 1.78
CA PHE A 139 -2.02 -14.97 1.17
C PHE A 139 -2.96 -15.50 2.25
N ARG A 140 -2.44 -16.25 3.23
CA ARG A 140 -3.22 -16.76 4.36
C ARG A 140 -3.80 -15.65 5.24
N ALA A 141 -3.00 -14.62 5.54
CA ALA A 141 -3.48 -13.45 6.29
C ALA A 141 -4.63 -12.75 5.56
N PHE A 142 -4.58 -12.71 4.22
CA PHE A 142 -5.64 -12.12 3.42
C PHE A 142 -6.90 -13.00 3.39
N GLU A 143 -6.77 -14.32 3.19
CA GLU A 143 -7.90 -15.25 3.31
C GLU A 143 -8.58 -15.13 4.68
N GLU A 144 -7.82 -15.05 5.77
CA GLU A 144 -8.37 -14.89 7.11
C GLU A 144 -9.11 -13.55 7.30
N ILE A 145 -8.57 -12.44 6.76
CA ILE A 145 -9.19 -11.11 6.88
C ILE A 145 -10.46 -10.98 6.04
N PHE A 146 -10.51 -11.57 4.84
CA PHE A 146 -11.60 -11.35 3.88
C PHE A 146 -12.66 -12.45 3.85
N LEU A 147 -12.36 -13.69 4.28
CA LEU A 147 -13.34 -14.78 4.32
C LEU A 147 -14.04 -14.93 5.68
N GLN A 148 -13.61 -14.18 6.71
CA GLN A 148 -14.27 -14.16 8.03
C GLN A 148 -15.18 -12.94 8.25
N SER A 149 -15.37 -12.08 7.24
CA SER A 149 -16.29 -10.92 7.26
C SER A 149 -17.51 -11.13 6.37
#